data_AF-A0A1F5RWI7-F1
#
_entry.id   AF-A0A1F5RWI7-F1
#
_cell.length_a   1.000
_cell.length_b   1.000
_cell.length_c   1.000
_cell.angle_alpha   90.00
_cell.angle_beta   90.00
_cell.angle_gamma   90.00
#
_symmetry.space_group_name_H-M   'P 1'
#
loop_
_entity.id
_entity.type
_entity.pdbx_description
1 polymer ?
#
loop_
_entity_poly.entity_id
_entity_poly.type
_entity_poly.pdbx_seq_one_letter_code
_entity_poly.pdbx_strand_id
1 'polypeptide(L)'
;MEQEPLIPGFSEPVQFNEEQGVEVQPPKKDSKTAIIIAAIVIIAAAGIIYAWQKKTPLEQETEQPTANVDAGVEGEIKADKQLGFDNAPVSAAGGETYDVYFSKGGEDCSRVYPLERELKEGEEPISTALINLFFGPREAEKEAGYSSFFSKDTDYILHSVKVRKGMAYVDIKDIRSIVPNASSSCGSAQLLAQIRETLQQFSEINDFRVAIDGDPAPFYEWLQIGCADDLCAKAPFAN
;
A
#
# COMPACT_ATOMS: atom_id res chain seq x y z
N MET A 1 69.19 -13.36 5.00
CA MET A 1 67.97 -14.10 4.61
C MET A 1 66.88 -13.53 5.49
N GLU A 2 65.90 -12.76 5.03
CA GLU A 2 65.37 -12.54 3.68
C GLU A 2 64.98 -11.07 3.51
N GLN A 3 65.15 -10.58 2.28
CA GLN A 3 64.74 -9.27 1.82
C GLN A 3 63.25 -9.32 1.50
N GLU A 4 62.49 -8.31 1.91
CA GLU A 4 61.12 -8.11 1.42
C GLU A 4 61.12 -7.87 -0.10
N PRO A 5 60.21 -8.49 -0.87
CA PRO A 5 60.15 -8.28 -2.30
C PRO A 5 59.54 -6.92 -2.63
N LEU A 6 60.33 -6.11 -3.34
CA LEU A 6 59.91 -4.94 -4.10
C LEU A 6 58.76 -5.32 -5.05
N ILE A 7 57.60 -4.67 -4.90
CA ILE A 7 56.53 -4.69 -5.90
C ILE A 7 56.90 -3.65 -6.97
N PRO A 8 57.18 -4.04 -8.24
CA PRO A 8 57.31 -3.10 -9.33
C PRO A 8 55.95 -2.88 -9.99
N GLY A 9 55.58 -1.63 -10.31
CA GLY A 9 54.48 -1.37 -11.25
C GLY A 9 53.53 -0.23 -10.93
N PHE A 10 53.93 0.82 -10.21
CA PHE A 10 53.14 2.05 -10.12
C PHE A 10 53.81 3.17 -10.92
N SER A 11 53.59 3.18 -12.23
CA SER A 11 53.88 4.32 -13.10
C SER A 11 53.26 4.12 -14.46
N GLU A 12 52.01 4.59 -14.62
CA GLU A 12 51.51 5.12 -15.89
C GLU A 12 50.27 5.99 -15.61
N PRO A 13 50.32 7.32 -15.85
CA PRO A 13 49.13 8.16 -15.77
C PRO A 13 48.22 7.85 -16.96
N VAL A 14 46.99 7.44 -16.66
CA VAL A 14 45.92 7.32 -17.66
C VAL A 14 45.70 8.70 -18.28
N GLN A 15 46.01 8.80 -19.57
CA GLN A 15 45.65 9.94 -20.41
C GLN A 15 44.12 9.94 -20.56
N PHE A 16 43.45 10.91 -19.94
CA PHE A 16 42.05 11.21 -20.21
C PHE A 16 41.97 11.84 -21.61
N ASN A 17 41.53 11.06 -22.59
CA ASN A 17 41.15 11.59 -23.90
C ASN A 17 39.80 12.30 -23.74
N GLU A 18 39.86 13.61 -23.64
CA GLU A 18 38.74 14.53 -23.68
C GLU A 18 38.33 14.74 -25.14
N GLU A 19 37.47 13.87 -25.66
CA GLU A 19 36.87 14.08 -26.99
C GLU A 19 35.37 13.71 -27.00
N GLN A 20 34.60 14.71 -27.44
CA GLN A 20 33.22 14.66 -27.94
C GLN A 20 32.07 14.67 -26.91
N GLY A 21 31.91 15.82 -26.24
CA GLY A 21 30.60 16.26 -25.76
C GLY A 21 29.68 16.54 -26.96
N VAL A 22 28.57 15.80 -27.07
CA VAL A 22 27.50 16.13 -28.01
C VAL A 22 26.63 17.21 -27.37
N GLU A 23 26.86 18.46 -27.78
CA GLU A 23 25.99 19.59 -27.49
C GLU A 23 24.71 19.46 -28.32
N VAL A 24 23.61 19.06 -27.66
CA VAL A 24 22.28 19.04 -28.28
C VAL A 24 21.75 20.48 -28.33
N GLN A 25 21.92 21.14 -29.48
CA GLN A 25 21.32 22.45 -29.75
C GLN A 25 19.79 22.34 -29.78
N PRO A 26 19.05 23.29 -29.17
CA PRO A 26 17.59 23.32 -29.27
C PRO A 26 17.14 23.61 -30.72
N PRO A 27 16.01 23.04 -31.17
CA PRO A 27 15.55 23.23 -32.55
C PRO A 27 15.23 24.70 -32.83
N LYS A 28 15.88 25.21 -33.89
CA LYS A 28 15.64 26.51 -34.50
C LYS A 28 14.19 26.55 -35.01
N LYS A 29 13.38 27.45 -34.44
CA LYS A 29 12.00 27.68 -34.85
C LYS A 29 11.99 28.40 -36.20
N ASP A 30 11.94 27.64 -37.28
CA ASP A 30 11.74 28.18 -38.61
C ASP A 30 10.32 28.77 -38.73
N SER A 31 10.31 30.10 -38.74
CA SER A 31 9.20 30.96 -39.12
C SER A 31 8.75 30.62 -40.53
N LYS A 32 7.52 30.09 -40.68
CA LYS A 32 6.55 30.37 -41.77
C LYS A 32 5.39 29.35 -41.79
N THR A 33 4.70 29.16 -40.67
CA THR A 33 3.31 28.66 -40.68
C THR A 33 2.64 29.07 -39.36
N ALA A 34 2.32 30.36 -39.28
CA ALA A 34 1.40 30.91 -38.30
C ALA A 34 0.13 31.33 -39.05
N ILE A 35 -0.94 30.55 -38.91
CA ILE A 35 -2.33 30.98 -39.14
C ILE A 35 -3.14 30.34 -38.00
N ILE A 36 -3.30 31.07 -36.88
CA ILE A 36 -4.49 31.82 -36.48
C ILE A 36 -5.64 30.90 -36.04
N ILE A 37 -5.75 30.67 -34.73
CA ILE A 37 -7.01 30.91 -34.01
C ILE A 37 -6.65 31.70 -32.75
N ALA A 38 -6.87 33.00 -32.83
CA ALA A 38 -6.85 33.90 -31.69
C ALA A 38 -8.11 33.68 -30.84
N ALA A 39 -7.92 33.70 -29.52
CA ALA A 39 -8.83 34.25 -28.53
C ALA A 39 -10.35 34.03 -28.73
N ILE A 40 -10.91 33.02 -28.05
CA ILE A 40 -12.20 33.22 -27.37
C ILE A 40 -11.87 33.53 -25.91
N VAL A 41 -11.83 34.84 -25.68
CA VAL A 41 -11.87 35.51 -24.39
C VAL A 41 -13.29 35.40 -23.83
N ILE A 42 -13.39 34.98 -22.56
CA ILE A 42 -14.49 35.23 -21.62
C ILE A 42 -15.86 34.63 -22.00
N ILE A 43 -16.23 33.52 -21.33
CA ILE A 43 -17.42 33.34 -20.47
C ILE A 43 -17.33 31.91 -19.90
N ALA A 44 -16.79 31.78 -18.69
CA ALA A 44 -17.15 30.71 -17.75
C ALA A 44 -16.84 31.10 -16.29
N ALA A 45 -16.64 32.39 -15.99
CA ALA A 45 -16.46 32.92 -14.64
C ALA A 45 -17.70 33.69 -14.13
N ALA A 46 -18.86 33.59 -14.80
CA ALA A 46 -20.09 34.26 -14.38
C ALA A 46 -21.31 33.33 -14.20
N GLY A 47 -21.17 32.02 -14.47
CA GLY A 47 -22.29 31.07 -14.46
C GLY A 47 -22.38 30.14 -13.24
N ILE A 48 -21.31 29.99 -12.45
CA ILE A 48 -21.29 29.05 -11.29
C ILE A 48 -21.34 29.80 -9.94
N ILE A 49 -21.12 31.12 -9.93
CA ILE A 49 -21.25 31.96 -8.71
C ILE A 49 -22.69 32.50 -8.53
N TYR A 50 -23.57 32.42 -9.54
CA TYR A 50 -24.92 33.04 -9.46
C TYR A 50 -26.02 32.13 -8.85
N ALA A 51 -25.72 30.88 -8.47
CA ALA A 51 -26.75 29.92 -8.03
C ALA A 51 -26.73 29.55 -6.54
N TRP A 52 -25.90 30.19 -5.69
CA TRP A 52 -25.75 29.80 -4.27
C TRP A 52 -25.99 30.92 -3.25
N GLN A 53 -26.47 32.10 -3.67
CA GLN A 53 -26.61 33.28 -2.80
C GLN A 53 -28.05 33.80 -2.61
N LYS A 54 -29.07 32.99 -2.90
CA LYS A 54 -30.45 33.32 -2.48
C LYS A 54 -31.22 32.08 -2.03
N LYS A 55 -31.15 31.81 -0.72
CA LYS A 55 -32.32 31.81 0.19
C LYS A 55 -31.86 31.47 1.61
N THR A 56 -31.72 32.51 2.42
CA THR A 56 -31.72 32.42 3.89
C THR A 56 -33.16 32.24 4.41
N PRO A 57 -33.34 31.89 5.70
CA PRO A 57 -34.32 30.96 6.22
C PRO A 57 -35.66 31.66 6.54
N LEU A 58 -36.68 30.92 6.99
CA LEU A 58 -37.48 31.23 8.18
C LEU A 58 -38.58 30.17 8.39
N GLU A 59 -38.86 30.00 9.68
CA GLU A 59 -40.04 29.46 10.34
C GLU A 59 -40.46 27.99 10.21
N GLN A 60 -40.53 27.41 11.41
CA GLN A 60 -41.38 26.32 11.85
C GLN A 60 -42.83 26.45 11.34
N GLU A 61 -43.45 25.32 11.02
CA GLU A 61 -44.81 25.08 11.52
C GLU A 61 -45.00 23.60 11.82
N THR A 62 -45.24 23.34 13.10
CA THR A 62 -45.86 22.14 13.64
C THR A 62 -47.22 21.93 12.98
N GLU A 63 -47.47 20.77 12.38
CA GLU A 63 -48.82 20.22 12.36
C GLU A 63 -48.85 18.69 12.39
N GLN A 64 -49.64 18.24 13.35
CA GLN A 64 -50.01 16.89 13.74
C GLN A 64 -51.16 16.40 12.85
N PRO A 65 -51.25 15.09 12.54
CA PRO A 65 -52.55 14.49 12.23
C PRO A 65 -52.99 13.62 13.41
N THR A 66 -54.01 14.10 14.11
CA THR A 66 -54.91 13.27 14.91
C THR A 66 -55.81 12.46 13.98
N ALA A 67 -56.00 11.16 14.24
CA ALA A 67 -57.33 10.54 14.27
C ALA A 67 -57.20 9.07 14.69
N ASN A 68 -57.74 8.78 15.87
CA ASN A 68 -58.10 7.43 16.29
C ASN A 68 -59.35 6.96 15.53
N VAL A 69 -59.38 5.71 15.10
CA VAL A 69 -60.62 4.92 14.99
C VAL A 69 -60.37 3.54 15.59
N ASP A 70 -61.23 3.23 16.55
CA ASP A 70 -61.32 2.01 17.35
C ASP A 70 -62.30 1.03 16.68
N ALA A 71 -61.95 -0.26 16.60
CA ALA A 71 -62.88 -1.39 16.67
C ALA A 71 -62.06 -2.70 16.66
N GLY A 72 -62.13 -3.43 17.77
CA GLY A 72 -61.29 -4.58 18.09
C GLY A 72 -61.63 -5.89 17.39
N VAL A 73 -60.72 -6.85 17.58
CA VAL A 73 -61.00 -8.29 17.66
C VAL A 73 -60.11 -8.84 18.77
N GLU A 74 -60.77 -9.42 19.77
CA GLU A 74 -60.16 -10.18 20.87
C GLU A 74 -59.41 -11.41 20.35
N GLY A 75 -58.26 -11.69 20.97
CA GLY A 75 -57.48 -12.89 20.71
C GLY A 75 -56.33 -12.99 21.70
N GLU A 76 -56.61 -13.57 22.86
CA GLU A 76 -55.63 -13.93 23.89
C GLU A 76 -54.47 -14.74 23.30
N ILE A 77 -53.23 -14.25 23.43
CA ILE A 77 -52.04 -15.10 23.48
C ILE A 77 -51.17 -14.64 24.65
N LYS A 78 -50.79 -15.65 25.44
CA LYS A 78 -50.24 -15.60 26.78
C LYS A 78 -48.84 -14.98 26.83
N ALA A 79 -48.58 -14.31 27.94
CA ALA A 79 -47.28 -13.84 28.34
C ALA A 79 -46.35 -15.01 28.67
N ASP A 80 -45.18 -15.07 28.03
CA ASP A 80 -43.91 -15.37 28.70
C ASP A 80 -42.69 -14.93 27.89
N LYS A 81 -41.68 -14.48 28.65
CA LYS A 81 -40.26 -14.26 28.29
C LYS A 81 -39.88 -12.97 27.56
N GLN A 82 -39.99 -11.88 28.33
CA GLN A 82 -39.14 -10.70 28.22
C GLN A 82 -37.69 -11.08 28.55
N LEU A 83 -36.85 -11.31 27.52
CA LEU A 83 -35.40 -11.29 27.68
C LEU A 83 -34.98 -9.82 27.69
N GLY A 84 -34.56 -9.34 28.87
CA GLY A 84 -33.97 -8.02 29.03
C GLY A 84 -32.72 -7.90 28.16
N PHE A 85 -32.63 -6.82 27.40
CA PHE A 85 -31.35 -6.30 26.96
C PHE A 85 -30.82 -5.43 28.10
N ASP A 86 -30.07 -6.08 28.97
CA ASP A 86 -29.30 -5.44 30.01
C ASP A 86 -28.33 -4.49 29.31
N ASN A 87 -28.49 -3.18 29.52
CA ASN A 87 -27.50 -2.17 29.15
C ASN A 87 -26.28 -2.29 30.08
N ALA A 88 -25.58 -3.42 29.98
CA ALA A 88 -24.22 -3.54 30.47
C ALA A 88 -23.31 -2.77 29.48
N PRO A 89 -22.36 -1.95 29.96
CA PRO A 89 -21.36 -1.38 29.08
C PRO A 89 -20.66 -2.55 28.40
N VAL A 90 -20.73 -2.61 27.07
CA VAL A 90 -19.97 -3.57 26.27
C VAL A 90 -18.52 -3.29 26.57
N SER A 91 -17.95 -4.10 27.46
CA SER A 91 -16.55 -4.09 27.81
C SER A 91 -15.80 -4.30 26.51
N ALA A 92 -15.09 -3.28 26.04
CA ALA A 92 -14.15 -3.39 24.94
C ALA A 92 -13.16 -4.51 25.32
N ALA A 93 -13.37 -5.69 24.73
CA ALA A 93 -12.45 -6.79 24.86
C ALA A 93 -11.13 -6.33 24.24
N GLY A 94 -10.06 -6.29 25.04
CA GLY A 94 -8.72 -6.05 24.53
C GLY A 94 -8.33 -7.23 23.64
N GLY A 95 -8.52 -7.07 22.33
CA GLY A 95 -8.02 -8.02 21.35
C GLY A 95 -6.51 -7.94 21.24
N GLU A 96 -5.88 -9.02 20.79
CA GLU A 96 -4.48 -8.97 20.36
C GLU A 96 -4.35 -8.03 19.16
N THR A 97 -3.27 -7.27 19.09
CA THR A 97 -3.00 -6.34 17.98
C THR A 97 -1.76 -6.77 17.20
N TYR A 98 -1.70 -6.33 15.95
CA TYR A 98 -0.52 -6.45 15.08
C TYR A 98 -0.38 -5.16 14.26
N ASP A 99 0.82 -4.92 13.76
CA ASP A 99 1.11 -3.76 12.92
C ASP A 99 1.14 -4.14 11.43
N VAL A 100 0.77 -3.20 10.58
CA VAL A 100 1.14 -3.21 9.15
C VAL A 100 1.97 -1.98 8.84
N TYR A 101 3.02 -2.16 8.05
CA TYR A 101 3.99 -1.10 7.82
C TYR A 101 3.84 -0.50 6.43
N PHE A 102 3.63 0.81 6.36
CA PHE A 102 3.49 1.56 5.10
C PHE A 102 4.43 2.75 5.04
N SER A 103 4.71 3.23 3.84
CA SER A 103 5.52 4.43 3.65
C SER A 103 4.72 5.69 3.96
N LYS A 104 5.40 6.78 4.27
CA LYS A 104 4.78 8.08 4.58
C LYS A 104 5.62 9.23 4.04
N GLY A 105 5.83 9.25 2.72
CA GLY A 105 6.70 10.21 2.03
C GLY A 105 8.15 10.23 2.56
N GLY A 106 8.96 11.14 2.02
CA GLY A 106 10.35 11.35 2.43
C GLY A 106 11.39 10.86 1.42
N GLU A 107 12.65 11.14 1.73
CA GLU A 107 13.80 10.81 0.85
C GLU A 107 14.31 9.37 1.06
N ASP A 108 14.08 8.79 2.25
CA ASP A 108 14.47 7.41 2.56
C ASP A 108 13.35 6.44 2.15
N CYS A 109 13.57 5.77 1.02
CA CYS A 109 12.65 4.80 0.45
C CYS A 109 12.40 3.56 1.33
N SER A 110 13.31 3.24 2.25
CA SER A 110 13.17 2.08 3.13
C SER A 110 12.42 2.42 4.43
N ARG A 111 12.13 3.70 4.66
CA ARG A 111 11.45 4.14 5.87
C ARG A 111 9.95 3.87 5.78
N VAL A 112 9.47 3.04 6.69
CA VAL A 112 8.06 2.67 6.84
C VAL A 112 7.61 2.90 8.27
N TYR A 113 6.30 2.96 8.48
CA TYR A 113 5.68 3.34 9.73
C TYR A 113 4.57 2.35 10.06
N PRO A 114 4.47 1.89 11.31
CA PRO A 114 3.44 0.96 11.73
C PRO A 114 2.08 1.65 11.76
N LEU A 115 1.06 0.87 11.41
CA LEU A 115 -0.34 1.16 11.67
C LEU A 115 -0.95 -0.07 12.33
N GLU A 116 -1.41 0.11 13.56
CA GLU A 116 -1.99 -0.97 14.36
C GLU A 116 -3.31 -1.48 13.74
N ARG A 117 -3.55 -2.78 13.93
CA ARG A 117 -4.73 -3.53 13.53
C ARG A 117 -5.14 -4.45 14.66
N GLU A 118 -6.43 -4.79 14.69
CA GLU A 118 -6.96 -5.79 15.61
C GLU A 118 -6.88 -7.17 14.96
N LEU A 119 -6.39 -8.15 15.71
CA LEU A 119 -6.47 -9.56 15.36
C LEU A 119 -7.78 -10.14 15.91
N LYS A 120 -8.58 -10.76 15.06
CA LYS A 120 -9.82 -11.40 15.52
C LYS A 120 -9.53 -12.79 16.07
N GLU A 121 -10.39 -13.24 16.97
CA GLU A 121 -10.31 -14.58 17.53
C GLU A 121 -10.30 -15.65 16.42
N GLY A 122 -9.29 -16.53 16.46
CA GLY A 122 -9.12 -17.62 15.49
C GLY A 122 -8.39 -17.25 14.20
N GLU A 123 -8.01 -15.98 14.00
CA GLU A 123 -7.13 -15.58 12.89
C GLU A 123 -5.68 -15.98 13.16
N GLU A 124 -4.97 -16.39 12.10
CA GLU A 124 -3.53 -16.68 12.20
C GLU A 124 -2.75 -15.36 12.03
N PRO A 125 -1.91 -14.95 13.01
CA PRO A 125 -1.35 -13.59 13.04
C PRO A 125 -0.53 -13.20 11.80
N ILE A 126 0.35 -14.08 11.30
CA ILE A 126 1.32 -13.73 10.26
C ILE A 126 0.64 -13.57 8.90
N SER A 127 -0.20 -14.54 8.51
CA SER A 127 -0.99 -14.44 7.28
C SER A 127 -1.97 -13.28 7.35
N THR A 128 -2.57 -13.01 8.52
CA THR A 128 -3.48 -11.87 8.70
C THR A 128 -2.76 -10.53 8.52
N ALA A 129 -1.54 -10.39 9.06
CA ALA A 129 -0.72 -9.21 8.87
C ALA A 129 -0.34 -9.00 7.39
N LEU A 130 0.08 -10.07 6.70
CA LEU A 130 0.39 -10.00 5.26
C LEU A 130 -0.84 -9.65 4.41
N ILE A 131 -2.00 -10.26 4.69
CA ILE A 131 -3.25 -9.95 3.96
C ILE A 131 -3.61 -8.47 4.14
N ASN A 132 -3.50 -7.93 5.36
CA ASN A 132 -3.79 -6.52 5.62
C ASN A 132 -2.74 -5.57 5.03
N LEU A 133 -1.46 -5.99 4.97
CA LEU A 133 -0.44 -5.27 4.22
C LEU A 133 -0.78 -5.23 2.72
N PHE A 134 -1.17 -6.37 2.14
CA PHE A 134 -1.48 -6.50 0.71
C PHE A 134 -2.81 -5.86 0.31
N PHE A 135 -3.71 -5.61 1.27
CA PHE A 135 -4.86 -4.73 1.07
C PHE A 135 -4.45 -3.25 0.92
N GLY A 136 -3.28 -2.88 1.44
CA GLY A 136 -2.76 -1.53 1.45
C GLY A 136 -3.41 -0.61 2.52
N PRO A 137 -3.01 0.67 2.55
CA PRO A 137 -3.56 1.64 3.48
C PRO A 137 -5.07 1.85 3.26
N ARG A 138 -5.81 2.01 4.36
CA ARG A 138 -7.21 2.43 4.37
C ARG A 138 -7.33 3.88 3.92
N GLU A 139 -8.51 4.31 3.50
CA GLU A 139 -8.69 5.65 2.92
C GLU A 139 -8.27 6.78 3.88
N ALA A 140 -8.67 6.71 5.14
CA ALA A 140 -8.24 7.67 6.16
C ALA A 140 -6.73 7.67 6.39
N GLU A 141 -6.04 6.55 6.17
CA GLU A 141 -4.58 6.45 6.31
C GLU A 141 -3.89 7.09 5.10
N LYS A 142 -4.44 6.94 3.90
CA LYS A 142 -3.96 7.66 2.71
C LYS A 142 -4.12 9.18 2.87
N GLU A 143 -5.26 9.63 3.40
CA GLU A 143 -5.49 11.04 3.74
C GLU A 143 -4.47 11.55 4.78
N ALA A 144 -4.04 10.68 5.70
CA ALA A 144 -2.98 10.96 6.66
C ALA A 144 -1.54 10.87 6.07
N GLY A 145 -1.42 10.62 4.75
CA GLY A 145 -0.17 10.62 3.99
C GLY A 145 0.52 9.27 3.87
N TYR A 146 -0.12 8.16 4.27
CA TYR A 146 0.45 6.83 4.10
C TYR A 146 0.28 6.33 2.66
N SER A 147 1.26 5.59 2.16
CA SER A 147 1.25 5.06 0.80
C SER A 147 1.89 3.67 0.72
N SER A 148 1.48 2.92 -0.30
CA SER A 148 1.98 1.59 -0.61
C SER A 148 1.81 1.28 -2.10
N PHE A 149 2.58 0.30 -2.60
CA PHE A 149 2.26 -0.37 -3.86
C PHE A 149 1.02 -1.25 -3.73
N PHE A 150 0.75 -1.74 -2.52
CA PHE A 150 -0.41 -2.55 -2.23
C PHE A 150 -1.67 -1.69 -2.15
N SER A 151 -2.75 -2.28 -2.61
CA SER A 151 -4.08 -1.68 -2.65
C SER A 151 -5.13 -2.77 -2.63
N LYS A 152 -6.39 -2.38 -2.76
CA LYS A 152 -7.48 -3.35 -2.93
C LYS A 152 -7.27 -4.28 -4.14
N ASP A 153 -6.52 -3.86 -5.16
CA ASP A 153 -6.24 -4.71 -6.34
C ASP A 153 -5.23 -5.84 -6.04
N THR A 154 -4.59 -5.80 -4.87
CA THR A 154 -3.63 -6.80 -4.40
C THR A 154 -4.10 -7.54 -3.15
N ASP A 155 -5.34 -7.36 -2.68
CA ASP A 155 -5.80 -7.95 -1.42
C ASP A 155 -5.87 -9.49 -1.41
N TYR A 156 -5.94 -10.09 -2.60
CA TYR A 156 -6.11 -11.53 -2.81
C TYR A 156 -4.81 -12.26 -3.20
N ILE A 157 -3.64 -11.60 -3.11
CA ILE A 157 -2.42 -12.12 -3.71
C ILE A 157 -1.71 -13.19 -2.88
N LEU A 158 -1.98 -13.29 -1.57
CA LEU A 158 -1.29 -14.27 -0.72
C LEU A 158 -1.80 -15.68 -1.02
N HIS A 159 -0.92 -16.55 -1.52
CA HIS A 159 -1.21 -17.98 -1.65
C HIS A 159 -0.91 -18.71 -0.35
N SER A 160 0.28 -18.48 0.23
CA SER A 160 0.67 -19.09 1.50
C SER A 160 1.82 -18.35 2.17
N VAL A 161 1.95 -18.54 3.48
CA VAL A 161 3.16 -18.21 4.24
C VAL A 161 3.55 -19.41 5.10
N LYS A 162 4.83 -19.79 5.04
CA LYS A 162 5.40 -20.88 5.84
C LYS A 162 6.58 -20.35 6.62
N VAL A 163 6.60 -20.52 7.94
CA VAL A 163 7.77 -20.16 8.77
C VAL A 163 8.60 -21.40 9.07
N ARG A 164 9.90 -21.37 8.77
CA ARG A 164 10.84 -22.43 9.13
C ARG A 164 12.16 -21.83 9.58
N LYS A 165 12.62 -22.21 10.78
CA LYS A 165 13.95 -21.85 11.32
C LYS A 165 14.26 -20.34 11.24
N GLY A 166 13.29 -19.48 11.57
CA GLY A 166 13.51 -18.03 11.52
C GLY A 166 13.26 -17.38 10.15
N MET A 167 12.89 -18.15 9.13
CA MET A 167 12.63 -17.63 7.79
C MET A 167 11.16 -17.78 7.41
N ALA A 168 10.54 -16.68 6.97
CA ALA A 168 9.22 -16.69 6.37
C ALA A 168 9.30 -16.88 4.85
N TYR A 169 8.64 -17.90 4.32
CA TYR A 169 8.52 -18.16 2.88
C TYR A 169 7.12 -17.73 2.44
N VAL A 170 7.04 -16.60 1.76
CA VAL A 170 5.79 -15.96 1.32
C VAL A 170 5.57 -16.25 -0.16
N ASP A 171 4.52 -16.98 -0.47
CA ASP A 171 4.11 -17.26 -1.85
C ASP A 171 2.95 -16.34 -2.24
N ILE A 172 3.13 -15.58 -3.32
CA ILE A 172 2.14 -14.63 -3.82
C ILE A 172 1.80 -14.88 -5.28
N LYS A 173 0.65 -14.37 -5.71
CA LYS A 173 0.28 -14.26 -7.12
C LYS A 173 1.19 -13.24 -7.83
N ASP A 174 1.37 -13.41 -9.14
CA ASP A 174 2.06 -12.42 -9.96
C ASP A 174 1.35 -11.05 -9.96
N ILE A 175 2.00 -10.05 -9.34
CA ILE A 175 1.54 -8.66 -9.24
C ILE A 175 2.31 -7.71 -10.16
N ARG A 176 3.25 -8.19 -10.98
CA ARG A 176 4.19 -7.33 -11.71
C ARG A 176 3.51 -6.37 -12.69
N SER A 177 2.35 -6.77 -13.24
CA SER A 177 1.53 -5.91 -14.09
C SER A 177 0.69 -4.88 -13.33
N ILE A 178 0.43 -5.12 -12.03
CA ILE A 178 -0.38 -4.25 -11.17
C ILE A 178 0.50 -3.15 -10.55
N VAL A 179 1.72 -3.50 -10.16
CA VAL A 179 2.66 -2.59 -9.46
C VAL A 179 3.99 -2.40 -10.21
N PRO A 180 3.98 -2.06 -11.51
CA PRO A 180 5.17 -2.14 -12.37
C PRO A 180 6.37 -1.28 -11.90
N ASN A 181 6.10 -0.24 -11.11
CA ASN A 181 7.12 0.70 -10.60
C ASN A 181 7.92 0.17 -9.39
N ALA A 182 7.54 -0.98 -8.82
CA ALA A 182 8.28 -1.59 -7.71
C ALA A 182 9.67 -2.11 -8.14
N SER A 183 9.96 -2.22 -9.44
CA SER A 183 11.29 -2.54 -9.97
C SER A 183 12.26 -1.36 -10.01
N SER A 184 11.81 -0.15 -9.68
CA SER A 184 12.72 1.00 -9.54
C SER A 184 13.60 0.86 -8.29
N SER A 185 14.71 1.60 -8.22
CA SER A 185 15.60 1.59 -7.06
C SER A 185 14.85 1.91 -5.75
N CYS A 186 14.06 3.00 -5.73
CA CYS A 186 13.24 3.36 -4.57
C CYS A 186 12.07 2.39 -4.35
N GLY A 187 11.43 1.94 -5.45
CA GLY A 187 10.27 1.06 -5.36
C GLY A 187 10.60 -0.31 -4.76
N SER A 188 11.74 -0.89 -5.13
CA SER A 188 12.17 -2.19 -4.60
C SER A 188 12.50 -2.09 -3.10
N ALA A 189 13.20 -1.03 -2.71
CA ALA A 189 13.49 -0.74 -1.30
C ALA A 189 12.19 -0.58 -0.49
N GLN A 190 11.24 0.18 -0.99
CA GLN A 190 9.94 0.40 -0.36
C GLN A 190 9.13 -0.91 -0.23
N LEU A 191 8.98 -1.67 -1.31
CA LEU A 191 8.25 -2.95 -1.32
C LEU A 191 8.84 -3.92 -0.29
N LEU A 192 10.16 -4.10 -0.31
CA LEU A 192 10.85 -5.02 0.60
C LEU A 192 10.79 -4.54 2.05
N ALA A 193 10.89 -3.24 2.32
CA ALA A 193 10.78 -2.71 3.67
C ALA A 193 9.39 -2.95 4.28
N GLN A 194 8.32 -2.72 3.52
CA GLN A 194 6.95 -2.96 3.99
C GLN A 194 6.71 -4.43 4.34
N ILE A 195 7.16 -5.36 3.49
CA ILE A 195 7.06 -6.80 3.77
C ILE A 195 7.93 -7.18 4.97
N ARG A 196 9.18 -6.70 5.01
CA ARG A 196 10.15 -7.01 6.07
C ARG A 196 9.63 -6.60 7.45
N GLU A 197 9.29 -5.34 7.64
CA GLU A 197 8.89 -4.82 8.96
C GLU A 197 7.59 -5.45 9.43
N THR A 198 6.64 -5.70 8.50
CA THR A 198 5.40 -6.42 8.82
C THR A 198 5.68 -7.86 9.26
N LEU A 199 6.71 -8.53 8.75
CA LEU A 199 7.05 -9.90 9.17
C LEU A 199 7.92 -9.92 10.43
N GLN A 200 8.89 -9.02 10.55
CA GLN A 200 9.87 -9.01 11.64
C GLN A 200 9.30 -8.51 12.97
N GLN A 201 8.06 -7.99 13.00
CA GLN A 201 7.35 -7.77 14.25
C GLN A 201 7.14 -9.08 15.05
N PHE A 202 7.08 -10.21 14.35
CA PHE A 202 6.94 -11.52 14.96
C PHE A 202 8.32 -12.06 15.33
N SER A 203 8.58 -12.24 16.63
CA SER A 203 9.92 -12.61 17.16
C SER A 203 10.50 -13.92 16.61
N GLU A 204 9.67 -14.79 16.02
CA GLU A 204 10.11 -16.02 15.37
C GLU A 204 10.59 -15.83 13.93
N ILE A 205 10.44 -14.64 13.34
CA ILE A 205 10.84 -14.32 11.97
C ILE A 205 12.01 -13.35 12.00
N ASN A 206 13.16 -13.83 11.52
CA ASN A 206 14.38 -13.03 11.40
C ASN A 206 14.56 -12.47 10.00
N ASP A 207 14.07 -13.17 8.97
CA ASP A 207 14.20 -12.77 7.57
C ASP A 207 13.14 -13.50 6.72
N PHE A 208 13.01 -13.14 5.44
CA PHE A 208 11.95 -13.64 4.56
C PHE A 208 12.43 -13.93 3.13
N ARG A 209 11.65 -14.74 2.42
CA ARG A 209 11.80 -15.03 0.99
C ARG A 209 10.44 -14.94 0.33
N VAL A 210 10.40 -14.43 -0.89
CA VAL A 210 9.14 -14.26 -1.65
C VAL A 210 9.20 -15.08 -2.93
N ALA A 211 8.11 -15.78 -3.23
CA ALA A 211 7.89 -16.44 -4.51
C ALA A 211 6.66 -15.88 -5.22
N ILE A 212 6.72 -15.89 -6.55
CA ILE A 212 5.55 -15.71 -7.41
C ILE A 212 5.12 -17.08 -7.89
N ASP A 213 3.92 -17.50 -7.51
CA ASP A 213 3.31 -18.78 -7.90
C ASP A 213 4.27 -19.98 -7.67
N GLY A 214 4.95 -19.98 -6.52
CA GLY A 214 5.92 -21.00 -6.11
C GLY A 214 7.33 -20.88 -6.72
N ASP A 215 7.57 -19.90 -7.60
CA ASP A 215 8.89 -19.61 -8.16
C ASP A 215 9.46 -18.27 -7.64
N PRO A 216 10.58 -18.26 -6.90
CA PRO A 216 11.16 -17.00 -6.42
C PRO A 216 11.89 -16.20 -7.50
N ALA A 217 12.41 -16.84 -8.56
CA ALA A 217 13.23 -16.15 -9.56
C ALA A 217 12.50 -14.96 -10.22
N PRO A 218 11.23 -15.09 -10.68
CA PRO A 218 10.47 -13.98 -11.24
C PRO A 218 10.35 -12.76 -10.33
N PHE A 219 10.31 -12.94 -9.01
CA PHE A 219 10.22 -11.85 -8.04
C PHE A 219 11.55 -11.09 -7.95
N TYR A 220 12.65 -11.79 -7.70
CA TYR A 220 13.95 -11.16 -7.49
C TYR A 220 14.60 -10.61 -8.77
N GLU A 221 14.33 -11.22 -9.92
CA GLU A 221 14.72 -10.68 -11.23
C GLU A 221 13.97 -9.38 -11.54
N TRP A 222 12.67 -9.34 -11.26
CA TRP A 222 11.87 -8.13 -11.44
C TRP A 222 12.36 -6.96 -10.57
N LEU A 223 12.82 -7.25 -9.35
CA LEU A 223 13.44 -6.25 -8.47
C LEU A 223 14.91 -5.95 -8.82
N GLN A 224 15.47 -6.55 -9.87
CA GLN A 224 16.86 -6.37 -10.30
C GLN A 224 17.90 -6.82 -9.25
N ILE A 225 17.50 -7.71 -8.35
CA ILE A 225 18.37 -8.32 -7.32
C ILE A 225 19.05 -9.57 -7.89
N GLY A 226 18.32 -10.32 -8.72
CA GLY A 226 18.78 -11.59 -9.30
C GLY A 226 18.78 -12.73 -8.27
N CYS A 227 19.44 -13.84 -8.63
CA CYS A 227 19.45 -15.06 -7.85
C CYS A 227 20.86 -15.38 -7.34
N ALA A 228 21.27 -14.72 -6.26
CA ALA A 228 22.47 -15.07 -5.52
C ALA A 228 22.15 -16.08 -4.41
N ASP A 229 23.12 -16.94 -4.08
CA ASP A 229 23.04 -17.95 -3.02
C ASP A 229 21.77 -18.83 -3.12
N ASP A 230 20.99 -18.92 -2.04
CA ASP A 230 19.76 -19.70 -1.94
C ASP A 230 18.48 -18.85 -2.12
N LEU A 231 18.62 -17.58 -2.53
CA LEU A 231 17.52 -16.62 -2.65
C LEU A 231 16.39 -17.13 -3.56
N CYS A 232 16.76 -17.85 -4.64
CA CYS A 232 15.84 -18.41 -5.61
C CYS A 232 15.57 -19.92 -5.45
N ALA A 233 15.89 -20.50 -4.29
CA ALA A 233 15.58 -21.89 -4.03
C ALA A 233 14.06 -22.14 -4.00
N LYS A 234 13.57 -23.04 -4.87
CA LYS A 234 12.13 -23.37 -4.97
C LYS A 234 11.65 -24.34 -3.90
N ALA A 235 12.54 -25.20 -3.39
CA ALA A 235 12.18 -26.29 -2.47
C ALA A 235 11.36 -25.83 -1.24
N PRO A 236 11.65 -24.69 -0.59
CA PRO A 236 10.84 -24.21 0.54
C PRO A 236 9.39 -23.84 0.19
N PHE A 237 9.10 -23.55 -1.08
CA PHE A 237 7.77 -23.16 -1.56
C PHE A 237 6.94 -24.35 -2.02
N ALA A 238 7.56 -25.52 -2.22
CA ALA A 238 6.84 -26.74 -2.54
C ALA A 238 5.82 -27.13 -1.44
N ASN A 239 4.72 -27.75 -1.85
CA ASN A 239 3.67 -28.26 -0.97
C ASN A 239 3.99 -29.66 -0.43
#